data_AF-A0A7K0TBX8-F1
#
_entry.id   AF-A0A7K0TBX8-F1
#
_cell.length_a   1.000
_cell.length_b   1.000
_cell.length_c   1.000
_cell.angle_alpha   90.00
_cell.angle_beta   90.00
_cell.angle_gamma   90.00
#
_symmetry.space_group_name_H-M   'P 1'
#
loop_
_entity.id
_entity.type
_entity.pdbx_description
1 polymer ?
#
loop_
_entity_poly.entity_id
_entity_poly.type
_entity_poly.pdbx_seq_one_letter_code
_entity_poly.pdbx_strand_id
1 'polypeptide(L)'
;MSQVEAFSAAEVIAAKRDHHALTDPQIDWVIDAYTRGAVADEQMSALLMAILLNGMDLREISRWTDAMINSGERMNWSALSRPTVDKHSTGGVG
;
A
#
# COMPACT_ATOMS: atom_id res chain seq x y z
N MET A 1 26.28 -1.00 2.60
CA MET A 1 26.13 -1.96 1.49
C MET A 1 24.74 -1.72 0.89
N SER A 2 24.60 -1.34 -0.39
CA SER A 2 23.27 -1.23 -0.97
C SER A 2 22.71 -2.64 -1.13
N GLN A 3 21.59 -2.93 -0.48
CA GLN A 3 20.83 -4.13 -0.80
C GLN A 3 20.32 -4.02 -2.23
N VAL A 4 20.42 -5.13 -2.97
CA VAL A 4 19.78 -5.23 -4.28
C VAL A 4 18.29 -5.36 -4.00
N GLU A 5 17.52 -4.38 -4.45
CA GLU A 5 16.06 -4.39 -4.35
C GLU A 5 15.47 -5.47 -5.26
N ALA A 6 14.43 -6.18 -4.79
CA ALA A 6 13.77 -7.23 -5.57
C ALA A 6 12.96 -6.69 -6.75
N PHE A 7 12.54 -5.42 -6.66
CA PHE A 7 11.79 -4.69 -7.68
C PHE A 7 12.33 -3.26 -7.77
N SER A 8 11.92 -2.55 -8.82
CA SER A 8 12.07 -1.10 -8.92
C SER A 8 10.72 -0.40 -8.98
N ALA A 9 10.67 0.87 -8.53
CA ALA A 9 9.45 1.66 -8.61
C ALA A 9 8.96 1.79 -10.06
N ALA A 10 9.89 1.95 -11.02
CA ALA A 10 9.56 2.05 -12.44
C ALA A 10 8.83 0.81 -12.96
N GLU A 11 9.23 -0.39 -12.56
CA GLU A 11 8.56 -1.64 -12.94
C GLU A 11 7.14 -1.74 -12.35
N VAL A 12 6.97 -1.38 -11.07
CA VAL A 12 5.65 -1.42 -10.41
C VAL A 12 4.70 -0.38 -11.02
N ILE A 13 5.18 0.83 -11.27
CA ILE A 13 4.41 1.89 -11.92
C ILE A 13 4.02 1.46 -13.34
N ALA A 14 4.96 0.93 -14.12
CA ALA A 14 4.69 0.47 -15.49
C ALA A 14 3.63 -0.65 -15.51
N ALA A 15 3.71 -1.60 -14.58
CA ALA A 15 2.71 -2.67 -14.46
C ALA A 15 1.30 -2.09 -14.27
N LYS A 16 1.09 -1.17 -13.32
CA LYS A 16 -0.24 -0.55 -13.15
C LYS A 16 -0.65 0.34 -14.31
N ARG A 17 0.27 1.14 -14.85
CA ARG A 17 0.02 2.00 -16.01
C ARG A 17 -0.48 1.19 -17.20
N ASP A 18 0.08 0.00 -17.39
CA ASP A 18 -0.21 -0.89 -18.52
C ASP A 18 -1.35 -1.88 -18.22
N HIS A 19 -2.21 -1.56 -17.24
CA HIS A 19 -3.39 -2.36 -16.83
C HIS A 19 -3.09 -3.77 -16.30
N HIS A 20 -1.87 -4.06 -15.87
CA HIS A 20 -1.55 -5.32 -15.21
C HIS A 20 -1.88 -5.23 -13.72
N ALA A 21 -2.39 -6.32 -13.13
CA ALA A 21 -2.55 -6.42 -11.69
C ALA A 21 -1.17 -6.57 -11.03
N LEU A 22 -0.91 -5.82 -9.95
CA LEU A 22 0.31 -6.01 -9.16
C LEU A 22 0.27 -7.38 -8.48
N THR A 23 1.43 -8.02 -8.38
CA THR A 23 1.59 -9.25 -7.58
C THR A 23 1.74 -8.90 -6.10
N ASP A 24 1.44 -9.84 -5.21
CA ASP A 24 1.56 -9.61 -3.77
C ASP A 24 2.98 -9.20 -3.35
N PRO A 25 4.07 -9.80 -3.89
CA PRO A 25 5.43 -9.34 -3.61
C PRO A 25 5.71 -7.91 -4.09
N GLN A 26 5.13 -7.47 -5.21
CA GLN A 26 5.27 -6.09 -5.68
C GLN A 26 4.57 -5.09 -4.74
N ILE A 27 3.38 -5.45 -4.25
CA ILE A 27 2.63 -4.65 -3.28
C ILE A 27 3.39 -4.55 -1.96
N ASP A 28 3.86 -5.68 -1.45
CA ASP A 28 4.63 -5.73 -0.21
C ASP A 28 5.90 -4.90 -0.31
N TRP A 29 6.63 -5.06 -1.41
CA TRP A 29 7.86 -4.34 -1.64
C TRP A 29 7.62 -2.84 -1.77
N VAL A 30 6.62 -2.38 -2.54
CA VAL A 30 6.45 -0.94 -2.77
C VAL A 30 6.00 -0.20 -1.50
N ILE A 31 5.19 -0.85 -0.66
CA ILE A 31 4.79 -0.29 0.64
C ILE A 31 5.99 -0.23 1.58
N ASP A 32 6.72 -1.33 1.75
CA ASP A 32 7.93 -1.37 2.60
C ASP A 32 9.00 -0.36 2.12
N ALA A 33 9.30 -0.38 0.83
CA ALA A 33 10.32 0.47 0.24
C ALA A 33 9.97 1.95 0.35
N TYR A 34 8.69 2.32 0.27
CA TYR A 34 8.24 3.69 0.51
C TYR A 34 8.36 4.08 1.98
N THR A 35 7.91 3.24 2.92
CA THR A 35 7.96 3.60 4.35
C THR A 35 9.39 3.70 4.90
N ARG A 36 10.37 3.02 4.29
CA ARG A 36 11.80 3.17 4.62
C ARG A 36 12.57 4.16 3.74
N GLY A 37 11.88 4.89 2.85
CA GLY A 37 12.46 5.98 2.04
C GLY A 37 13.30 5.54 0.82
N ALA A 38 13.18 4.29 0.37
CA ALA A 38 13.83 3.79 -0.84
C ALA A 38 13.04 4.08 -2.13
N VAL A 39 11.72 4.23 -2.02
CA VAL A 39 10.86 4.79 -3.08
C VAL A 39 10.65 6.27 -2.77
N ALA A 40 10.91 7.14 -3.75
CA ALA A 40 10.74 8.58 -3.59
C ALA A 40 9.26 9.00 -3.70
N ASP A 41 8.92 10.16 -3.14
CA ASP A 41 7.55 10.70 -3.14
C ASP A 41 6.97 10.86 -4.56
N GLU A 42 7.80 11.26 -5.53
CA GLU A 42 7.37 11.41 -6.93
C GLU A 42 7.07 10.06 -7.57
N GLN A 43 7.78 9.00 -7.18
CA GLN A 43 7.54 7.65 -7.67
C GLN A 43 6.26 7.07 -7.07
N MET A 44 6.04 7.24 -5.77
CA MET A 44 4.78 6.84 -5.13
C MET A 44 3.60 7.63 -5.72
N SER A 45 3.77 8.93 -5.95
CA SER A 45 2.75 9.77 -6.61
C SER A 45 2.39 9.27 -8.01
N ALA A 46 3.39 8.85 -8.80
CA ALA A 46 3.17 8.26 -10.12
C ALA A 46 2.42 6.91 -10.05
N LEU A 47 2.72 6.06 -9.06
CA LEU A 47 1.99 4.81 -8.83
C LEU A 47 0.52 5.09 -8.45
N LEU A 48 0.29 6.04 -7.54
CA LEU A 48 -1.07 6.43 -7.13
C LEU A 48 -1.88 7.00 -8.29
N MET A 49 -1.25 7.76 -9.19
CA MET A 49 -1.90 8.23 -10.41
C MET A 49 -2.26 7.07 -11.35
N ALA A 50 -1.38 6.09 -11.51
CA ALA A 50 -1.69 4.89 -12.29
C ALA A 50 -2.85 4.09 -11.68
N ILE A 51 -2.90 3.96 -10.36
CA ILE A 51 -4.01 3.32 -9.63
C ILE A 51 -5.32 4.11 -9.80
N LEU A 52 -5.28 5.44 -9.72
CA LEU A 52 -6.46 6.29 -9.94
C LEU A 52 -7.08 6.06 -11.31
N LEU A 53 -6.24 5.96 -12.35
CA LEU A 53 -6.70 5.82 -13.74
C LEU A 53 -7.12 4.39 -14.08
N ASN A 54 -6.45 3.38 -13.52
CA ASN A 54 -6.59 1.99 -13.95
C ASN A 54 -7.19 1.06 -12.89
N GLY A 55 -7.42 1.57 -11.69
CA GLY A 55 -7.98 0.83 -10.56
C GLY A 55 -7.06 -0.26 -10.00
N MET A 56 -7.62 -0.97 -9.01
CA MET A 56 -7.08 -2.19 -8.43
C MET A 56 -8.22 -3.20 -8.28
N ASP A 57 -7.91 -4.48 -8.46
CA ASP A 57 -8.82 -5.58 -8.14
C ASP A 57 -8.94 -5.79 -6.62
N LEU A 58 -9.92 -6.60 -6.19
CA LEU A 58 -10.17 -6.84 -4.76
C LEU A 58 -8.98 -7.50 -4.04
N ARG A 59 -8.19 -8.31 -4.76
CA ARG A 59 -7.02 -8.98 -4.20
C ARG A 59 -5.88 -7.98 -4.01
N GLU A 60 -5.65 -7.10 -4.99
CA GLU A 60 -4.73 -5.97 -4.88
C GLU A 60 -5.11 -5.07 -3.68
N ILE A 61 -6.39 -4.68 -3.54
CA ILE A 61 -6.86 -3.84 -2.43
C ILE A 61 -6.65 -4.53 -1.07
N SER A 62 -7.01 -5.81 -0.95
CA SER A 62 -6.83 -6.58 0.28
C SER A 62 -5.36 -6.64 0.66
N ARG A 63 -4.49 -6.99 -0.29
CA ARG A 63 -3.05 -7.12 -0.02
C ARG A 63 -2.40 -5.79 0.29
N TRP A 64 -2.79 -4.72 -0.42
CA TRP A 64 -2.30 -3.36 -0.18
C TRP A 64 -2.65 -2.91 1.24
N THR A 65 -3.89 -3.16 1.67
CA THR A 65 -4.34 -2.86 3.03
C THR A 65 -3.53 -3.64 4.08
N ASP A 66 -3.32 -4.94 3.88
CA ASP A 66 -2.51 -5.76 4.78
C ASP A 66 -1.06 -5.26 4.86
N ALA A 67 -0.45 -4.90 3.74
CA ALA A 67 0.90 -4.35 3.69
C ALA A 67 1.00 -3.02 4.46
N MET A 68 0.02 -2.13 4.30
CA MET A 68 -0.06 -0.89 5.08
C MET A 68 -0.24 -1.13 6.58
N ILE A 69 -1.05 -2.11 6.99
CA ILE A 69 -1.21 -2.47 8.40
C ILE A 69 0.10 -3.02 8.98
N ASN A 70 0.88 -3.74 8.17
CA ASN A 70 2.16 -4.35 8.59
C ASN A 70 3.35 -3.38 8.57
N SER A 71 3.23 -2.20 7.94
CA SER A 71 4.35 -1.26 7.78
C SER A 71 4.63 -0.38 9.00
N GLY A 72 3.79 -0.49 10.04
CA GLY A 72 3.91 0.27 11.28
C GLY A 72 3.58 -0.55 12.52
N GLU A 73 3.23 0.16 13.60
CA GLU A 73 2.89 -0.46 14.88
C GLU A 73 1.41 -0.82 14.97
N ARG A 74 1.11 -1.89 15.71
CA ARG A 74 -0.27 -2.32 16.01
C ARG A 74 -0.57 -2.12 17.47
N MET A 75 -1.59 -1.32 17.76
CA MET A 75 -2.10 -1.18 19.12
C MET A 75 -2.72 -2.49 19.59
N ASN A 76 -2.37 -2.90 20.82
CA ASN A 76 -2.90 -4.10 21.45
C ASN A 76 -3.92 -3.72 22.53
N TRP A 77 -5.16 -4.18 22.34
CA TRP A 77 -6.28 -3.87 23.23
C TRP A 77 -6.71 -5.06 24.10
N SER A 78 -5.88 -6.12 24.18
CA SER A 78 -6.21 -7.35 24.93
C SER A 78 -6.52 -7.14 26.42
N ALA A 79 -6.11 -6.01 26.99
CA ALA A 79 -6.39 -5.65 28.38
C ALA A 79 -7.80 -5.06 28.59
N LEU A 80 -8.54 -4.71 27.53
CA LEU A 80 -9.90 -4.16 27.64
C LEU A 80 -10.91 -5.28 27.87
N SER A 81 -11.87 -5.04 28.77
CA SER A 81 -12.90 -6.03 29.14
C SER A 81 -14.07 -6.12 28.17
N ARG A 82 -14.10 -5.28 27.12
CA ARG A 82 -15.18 -5.18 26.13
C ARG A 82 -14.61 -5.03 24.72
N PRO A 83 -15.35 -5.46 23.67
CA PRO A 83 -14.96 -5.22 22.29
C PRO A 83 -14.77 -3.74 21.98
N THR A 84 -13.76 -3.41 21.18
CA THR A 84 -13.52 -2.07 20.66
C THR A 84 -14.34 -1.84 19.40
N VAL A 85 -14.88 -0.63 19.24
CA VAL A 85 -15.62 -0.20 18.05
C VAL A 85 -14.97 1.07 17.52
N ASP A 86 -14.85 1.16 16.20
CA ASP A 86 -14.41 2.36 15.50
C ASP A 86 -15.46 2.79 14.47
N LYS A 87 -15.51 4.09 14.18
CA LYS A 87 -16.39 4.67 13.16
C LYS A 87 -15.54 5.48 12.21
N HIS A 88 -15.57 5.09 10.93
CA HIS A 88 -14.94 5.82 9.85
C HIS A 88 -15.98 6.49 8.94
N SER A 89 -15.62 7.61 8.32
CA SER A 89 -16.38 8.24 7.24
C SER A 89 -15.43 8.52 6.09
N THR A 90 -15.85 8.19 4.87
CA THR A 90 -15.10 8.46 3.65
C THR A 90 -14.98 9.95 3.32
N GLY A 91 -15.77 10.80 3.99
CA GLY A 91 -15.98 12.20 3.64
C GLY A 91 -17.21 12.41 2.75
N GLY A 92 -17.79 13.61 2.82
CA GLY A 92 -19.02 14.03 2.14
C GLY A 92 -19.66 15.21 2.88
N VAL A 93 -20.37 16.09 2.16
CA VAL A 93 -21.13 17.20 2.77
C VAL A 93 -22.47 16.66 3.25
N GLY A 94 -22.83 16.97 4.50
CA GLY A 94 -23.92 16.40 5.31
C GLY A 94 -25.23 16.09 4.60
#